data_AF-A0A6N8I0B5-F1
#
_entry.id   AF-A0A6N8I0B5-F1
#
_cell.length_a   1.000
_cell.length_b   1.000
_cell.length_c   1.000
_cell.angle_alpha   90.00
_cell.angle_beta   90.00
_cell.angle_gamma   90.00
#
_symmetry.space_group_name_H-M   'P 1'
#
loop_
_entity.id
_entity.type
_entity.pdbx_description
1 polymer ?
#
loop_
_entity_poly.entity_id
_entity_poly.type
_entity_poly.pdbx_seq_one_letter_code
_entity_poly.pdbx_strand_id
1 'polypeptide(L)'
;MQSAVGGLIELIDLEKSVTLVCNEEAKLIGMEGNRSLGNDIIAGTFFISGSDEEGNFTSLSADKIKQYTEKFQTPETFTPEEIENTTGIWFISL
;
A
#
# COMPACT_ATOMS: atom_id res chain seq x y z
N MET A 1 -8.13 -8.88 -8.95
CA MET A 1 -7.02 -8.18 -8.28
C MET A 1 -7.14 -6.68 -8.48
N GLN A 2 -7.18 -6.16 -9.72
CA GLN A 2 -7.41 -4.72 -9.98
C GLN A 2 -8.69 -4.21 -9.32
N SER A 3 -9.79 -4.97 -9.42
CA SER A 3 -11.04 -4.62 -8.75
C SER A 3 -10.95 -4.52 -7.22
N ALA A 4 -9.95 -5.18 -6.60
CA ALA A 4 -9.74 -5.13 -5.15
C ALA A 4 -8.98 -3.87 -4.70
N VAL A 5 -8.19 -3.27 -5.60
CA VAL A 5 -7.46 -2.02 -5.33
C VAL A 5 -8.12 -0.80 -5.99
N GLY A 6 -9.02 -1.00 -6.95
CA GLY A 6 -9.82 0.07 -7.55
C GLY A 6 -9.05 0.94 -8.57
N GLY A 7 -7.96 0.44 -9.14
CA GLY A 7 -7.12 1.18 -10.10
C GLY A 7 -5.98 0.34 -10.67
N LEU A 8 -4.95 1.02 -11.18
CA LEU A 8 -3.70 0.38 -11.57
C LEU A 8 -3.01 -0.25 -10.35
N ILE A 9 -2.29 -1.35 -10.57
CA ILE A 9 -1.67 -2.12 -9.49
C ILE A 9 -0.22 -1.69 -9.33
N GLU A 10 0.15 -1.35 -8.10
CA GLU A 10 1.53 -1.25 -7.64
C GLU A 10 1.84 -2.38 -6.65
N LEU A 11 3.08 -2.87 -6.68
CA LEU A 11 3.60 -3.89 -5.78
C LEU A 11 4.71 -3.31 -4.90
N ILE A 12 4.55 -3.41 -3.59
CA ILE A 12 5.53 -2.96 -2.60
C ILE A 12 5.95 -4.15 -1.75
N ASP A 13 7.20 -4.57 -1.85
CA ASP A 13 7.74 -5.65 -1.03
C ASP A 13 7.90 -5.19 0.43
N LEU A 14 7.20 -5.87 1.35
CA LEU A 14 7.25 -5.55 2.78
C LEU A 14 8.34 -6.35 3.50
N GLU A 15 8.58 -7.59 3.05
CA GLU A 15 9.62 -8.50 3.52
C GLU A 15 9.77 -9.66 2.51
N LYS A 16 10.69 -10.60 2.76
CA LYS A 16 10.83 -11.79 1.91
C LYS A 16 9.49 -12.53 1.83
N SER A 17 9.01 -12.72 0.60
CA SER A 17 7.78 -13.44 0.27
C SER A 17 6.48 -12.80 0.77
N VAL A 18 6.49 -11.49 1.09
CA VAL A 18 5.28 -10.73 1.38
C VAL A 18 5.28 -9.40 0.63
N THR A 19 4.22 -9.19 -0.14
CA THR A 19 4.06 -8.02 -0.99
C THR A 19 2.72 -7.35 -0.68
N LEU A 20 2.74 -6.04 -0.55
CA LEU A 20 1.55 -5.19 -0.51
C LEU A 20 1.16 -4.85 -1.94
N VAL A 21 -0.13 -5.00 -2.24
CA VAL A 21 -0.72 -4.68 -3.54
C VAL A 21 -1.69 -3.53 -3.35
N CYS A 22 -1.43 -2.38 -3.97
CA CYS A 22 -2.22 -1.16 -3.81
C CYS A 22 -2.57 -0.52 -5.15
N ASN A 23 -3.36 0.54 -5.07
CA ASN A 23 -3.67 1.39 -6.22
C ASN A 23 -2.52 2.38 -6.44
N GLU A 24 -1.80 2.21 -7.55
CA GLU A 24 -0.64 3.03 -7.95
C GLU A 24 -0.98 4.53 -8.00
N GLU A 25 -2.21 4.86 -8.42
CA GLU A 25 -2.62 6.23 -8.67
C GLU A 25 -3.29 6.89 -7.45
N ALA A 26 -3.45 6.16 -6.33
CA ALA A 26 -4.31 6.57 -5.22
C ALA A 26 -3.97 7.96 -4.67
N LYS A 27 -2.68 8.27 -4.49
CA LYS A 27 -2.25 9.60 -4.03
C LYS A 27 -2.51 10.67 -5.08
N LEU A 28 -2.25 10.37 -6.35
CA LEU A 28 -2.39 11.30 -7.47
C LEU A 28 -3.85 11.71 -7.69
N ILE A 29 -4.80 10.81 -7.41
CA ILE A 29 -6.23 11.08 -7.52
C ILE A 29 -6.87 11.55 -6.20
N GLY A 30 -6.06 11.83 -5.17
CA GLY A 30 -6.52 12.41 -3.91
C GLY A 30 -7.27 11.44 -2.99
N MET A 31 -6.98 10.13 -3.04
CA MET A 31 -7.54 9.18 -2.08
C MET A 31 -6.96 9.39 -0.68
N GLU A 32 -7.72 8.99 0.35
CA GLU A 32 -7.28 9.10 1.73
C GLU A 32 -6.11 8.15 2.04
N GLY A 33 -5.05 8.73 2.58
CA GLY A 33 -3.95 8.02 3.23
C GLY A 33 -4.47 7.31 4.48
N ASN A 34 -4.07 6.04 4.67
CA ASN A 34 -4.64 5.25 5.75
C ASN A 34 -3.66 4.32 6.48
N ARG A 35 -2.44 4.09 5.96
CA ARG A 35 -1.36 3.34 6.64
C ARG A 35 0.00 3.95 6.37
N SER A 36 0.86 3.99 7.39
CA SER A 36 2.28 4.32 7.24
C SER A 36 3.12 3.07 6.94
N LEU A 37 4.06 3.20 5.99
CA LEU A 37 5.18 2.28 5.78
C LEU A 37 6.50 2.82 6.37
N GLY A 38 6.45 3.92 7.12
CA GLY A 38 7.62 4.58 7.70
C GLY A 38 8.16 5.69 6.81
N ASN A 39 8.63 5.36 5.61
CA ASN A 39 9.09 6.35 4.61
C ASN A 39 8.02 6.71 3.57
N ASP A 40 6.84 6.09 3.66
CA ASP A 40 5.76 6.28 2.70
C ASP A 40 4.38 6.14 3.38
N ILE A 41 3.32 6.64 2.72
CA ILE A 41 1.92 6.54 3.14
C ILE A 41 1.12 5.79 2.06
N ILE A 42 0.42 4.73 2.44
CA ILE A 42 -0.52 4.05 1.56
C ILE A 42 -1.84 4.83 1.51
N ALA A 43 -2.26 5.18 0.30
CA ALA A 43 -3.57 5.78 0.02
C ALA A 43 -4.50 4.78 -0.67
N GLY A 44 -5.80 4.89 -0.38
CA GLY A 44 -6.81 4.02 -0.98
C GLY A 44 -6.77 2.57 -0.50
N THR A 45 -7.39 1.67 -1.28
CA THR A 45 -7.50 0.25 -0.94
C THR A 45 -6.24 -0.52 -1.31
N PHE A 46 -5.84 -1.45 -0.44
CA PHE A 46 -4.73 -2.35 -0.64
C PHE A 46 -5.05 -3.73 -0.05
N PHE A 47 -4.24 -4.73 -0.39
CA PHE A 47 -4.24 -6.03 0.28
C PHE A 47 -2.82 -6.58 0.35
N ILE A 48 -2.60 -7.57 1.23
CA ILE A 48 -1.31 -8.24 1.39
C ILE A 48 -1.38 -9.61 0.73
N SER A 49 -0.34 -9.95 -0.03
CA SER A 49 -0.18 -11.23 -0.71
C SER A 49 1.16 -11.87 -0.35
N GLY A 50 1.23 -13.20 -0.42
CA GLY A 50 2.51 -13.88 -0.51
C GLY A 50 3.11 -13.68 -1.91
N SER A 51 4.43 -13.82 -2.01
CA SER A 51 5.18 -13.83 -3.27
C SER A 51 6.29 -14.89 -3.27
N ASP A 52 6.55 -15.51 -4.41
CA ASP A 52 7.71 -16.39 -4.60
C ASP A 52 8.90 -15.64 -5.22
N GLU A 53 10.04 -16.34 -5.36
CA GLU A 53 11.27 -15.75 -5.93
C GLU A 53 11.17 -15.46 -7.44
N GLU A 54 10.12 -15.95 -8.11
CA GLU A 54 9.82 -15.70 -9.52
C GLU A 54 8.85 -14.50 -9.70
N GLY A 55 8.37 -13.93 -8.60
CA GLY A 55 7.43 -12.80 -8.60
C GLY A 55 5.96 -13.22 -8.77
N ASN A 56 5.63 -14.51 -8.64
CA ASN A 56 4.24 -14.95 -8.64
C ASN A 56 3.59 -14.71 -7.28
N PHE A 57 2.29 -14.41 -7.30
CA PHE A 57 1.50 -14.35 -6.06
C PHE A 57 1.29 -15.74 -5.48
N THR A 58 1.45 -15.83 -4.16
CA THR A 58 1.21 -17.03 -3.38
C THR A 58 0.34 -16.72 -2.17
N SER A 59 -0.12 -17.76 -1.48
CA SER A 59 -0.82 -17.60 -0.21
C SER A 59 0.17 -17.19 0.90
N LEU A 60 -0.27 -16.30 1.77
CA LEU A 60 0.45 -16.01 3.01
C LEU A 60 0.44 -17.23 3.95
N SER A 61 1.51 -17.41 4.71
CA SER A 61 1.48 -18.33 5.85
C SER A 61 0.58 -17.78 6.96
N ALA A 62 0.07 -18.67 7.83
CA ALA A 62 -0.82 -18.28 8.92
C ALA A 62 -0.19 -17.21 9.84
N ASP A 63 1.11 -17.31 10.10
CA ASP A 63 1.84 -16.34 10.92
C ASP A 63 1.88 -14.95 10.26
N LYS A 64 2.05 -14.89 8.94
CA LYS A 64 2.04 -13.63 8.19
C LYS A 64 0.65 -13.02 8.09
N ILE A 65 -0.39 -13.84 7.92
CA ILE A 65 -1.78 -13.37 8.01
C ILE A 65 -2.01 -12.69 9.35
N LYS A 66 -1.63 -13.34 10.46
CA LYS A 66 -1.79 -12.78 11.80
C LYS A 66 -1.00 -11.48 11.97
N GLN A 67 0.30 -11.50 11.63
CA GLN A 67 1.20 -10.35 11.75
C GLN A 67 0.66 -9.12 11.02
N TYR A 68 0.28 -9.26 9.75
CA TYR A 68 -0.16 -8.11 8.95
C TYR A 68 -1.60 -7.68 9.25
N THR A 69 -2.44 -8.59 9.74
CA THR A 69 -3.73 -8.23 10.32
C THR A 69 -3.52 -7.33 11.53
N GLU A 70 -2.70 -7.74 12.50
CA GLU A 70 -2.41 -6.94 13.70
C GLU A 70 -1.75 -5.60 13.35
N LYS A 71 -0.83 -5.58 12.38
CA LYS A 71 -0.15 -4.36 11.92
C LYS A 71 -1.13 -3.34 11.32
N PHE A 72 -2.10 -3.78 10.52
CA PHE A 72 -2.93 -2.89 9.70
C PHE A 72 -4.40 -2.82 10.13
N GLN A 73 -4.79 -3.48 11.22
CA GLN A 73 -6.17 -3.51 11.72
C GLN A 73 -6.76 -2.12 11.95
N THR A 74 -5.95 -1.17 12.43
CA THR A 74 -6.40 0.19 12.75
C THR A 74 -5.87 1.16 11.68
N PRO A 75 -6.75 1.89 10.98
CA PRO A 75 -6.33 2.97 10.09
C PRO A 75 -5.65 4.10 10.86
N GLU A 76 -4.59 4.63 10.28
CA GLU A 76 -4.04 5.93 10.62
C GLU A 76 -4.74 7.01 9.79
N THR A 77 -4.65 8.27 10.23
CA THR A 77 -5.16 9.43 9.48
C THR A 77 -4.01 10.36 9.16
N PHE A 78 -3.96 10.84 7.93
CA PHE A 78 -2.93 11.77 7.46
C PHE A 78 -3.58 13.00 6.85
N THR A 79 -2.90 14.13 6.97
CA THR A 79 -3.26 15.35 6.26
C THR A 79 -2.94 15.22 4.77
N PRO A 80 -3.61 16.00 3.89
CA PRO A 80 -3.26 16.04 2.48
C PRO A 80 -1.79 16.39 2.23
N GLU A 81 -1.24 17.34 2.99
CA GLU A 81 0.16 17.76 2.90
C GLU A 81 1.14 16.61 3.23
N GLU A 82 0.86 15.81 4.26
CA GLU A 82 1.67 14.62 4.57
C GLU A 82 1.65 13.61 3.44
N ILE A 83 0.50 13.39 2.80
CA ILE A 83 0.37 12.46 1.67
C ILE A 83 1.15 13.00 0.46
N GLU A 84 0.96 14.27 0.11
CA GLU A 84 1.65 14.94 -1.01
C GLU A 84 3.18 14.87 -0.86
N ASN A 85 3.70 15.09 0.35
CA ASN A 85 5.13 15.02 0.65
C ASN A 85 5.74 13.62 0.42
N THR A 86 4.93 12.56 0.35
CA THR A 86 5.38 11.18 0.09
C THR A 86 5.22 10.72 -1.36
N THR A 87 4.77 11.61 -2.27
CA THR A 87 4.57 11.24 -3.68
C THR A 87 5.88 11.13 -4.47
N GLY A 88 6.99 11.65 -3.95
CA GLY A 88 8.27 11.68 -4.67
C GLY A 88 8.30 12.63 -5.87
N ILE A 89 7.25 13.45 -6.05
CA ILE A 89 7.13 14.49 -7.07
C ILE A 89 6.67 15.80 -6.42
N TRP A 90 6.98 16.94 -7.04
CA TRP A 90 6.61 18.26 -6.52
C TRP A 90 5.41 18.80 -7.28
N PHE A 91 4.33 19.11 -6.56
CA PHE A 91 3.19 19.84 -7.12
C PHE A 91 3.49 21.33 -7.08
N ILE A 92 3.32 22.01 -8.23
CA ILE A 92 3.47 23.46 -8.33
C ILE A 92 2.08 24.05 -8.47
N SER A 93 1.59 24.73 -7.45
CA SER A 93 0.38 25.54 -7.56
C SER A 93 0.66 26.76 -8.44
N LEU A 94 -0.18 26.98 -9.45
CA LEU A 94 -0.20 28.16 -10.32
C LEU A 94 -0.91 29.35 -9.65
#